data_AF-A1BJ57-F1
#
_entry.id   AF-A1BJ57-F1
#
_cell.length_a   1.000
_cell.length_b   1.000
_cell.length_c   1.000
_cell.angle_alpha   90.00
_cell.angle_beta   90.00
_cell.angle_gamma   90.00
#
_symmetry.space_group_name_H-M   'P 1'
#
loop_
_entity.id
_entity.type
_entity.pdbx_description
1 polymer ?
#
loop_
_entity_poly.entity_id
_entity_poly.type
_entity_poly.pdbx_seq_one_letter_code
_entity_poly.pdbx_strand_id
1 'polypeptide(L)'
;MAVTSAKKNPGSPGIEELISRLEEITRNIENPETGIENSIALYEEGLAIAEQCKKRLQEARKKIEIINPELAKNWPDTARNRDLFDSEI
;
A
#
# COMPACT_ATOMS: atom_id res chain seq x y z
N MET A 1 25.37 -17.48 -6.67
CA MET A 1 24.00 -17.54 -6.10
C MET A 1 23.32 -16.22 -6.41
N ALA A 2 22.53 -16.16 -7.48
CA ALA A 2 21.90 -14.92 -7.96
C ALA A 2 20.46 -14.88 -7.48
N VAL A 3 20.19 -14.09 -6.43
CA VAL A 3 18.84 -13.56 -6.23
C VAL A 3 18.69 -12.37 -7.16
N THR A 4 17.70 -12.48 -8.05
CA THR A 4 17.45 -11.58 -9.18
C THR A 4 17.00 -10.19 -8.71
N SER A 5 17.73 -9.18 -9.18
CA SER A 5 17.48 -7.76 -9.00
C SER A 5 16.16 -7.33 -9.64
N ALA A 6 15.20 -6.86 -8.85
CA ALA A 6 14.02 -6.16 -9.34
C ALA A 6 14.42 -4.77 -9.89
N LYS A 7 13.95 -4.45 -11.09
CA LYS A 7 14.24 -3.23 -11.85
C LYS A 7 13.72 -1.99 -11.10
N LYS A 8 14.63 -1.24 -10.46
CA LYS A 8 14.32 0.02 -9.76
C LYS A 8 13.95 1.11 -10.77
N ASN A 9 12.69 1.56 -10.76
CA ASN A 9 12.25 2.73 -11.52
C ASN A 9 12.71 3.99 -10.76
N PRO A 10 13.50 4.91 -11.35
CA PRO A 10 14.21 5.95 -10.60
C PRO A 10 13.36 7.16 -10.16
N GLY A 11 12.08 6.97 -9.79
CA GLY A 11 11.22 8.09 -9.38
C GLY A 11 10.10 7.76 -8.40
N SER A 12 9.90 6.50 -8.02
CA SER A 12 8.89 6.13 -7.02
C SER A 12 9.29 4.83 -6.31
N PRO A 13 8.96 4.66 -5.01
CA PRO A 13 9.31 3.46 -4.22
C PRO A 13 8.82 2.16 -4.88
N GLY A 14 9.29 0.96 -4.50
CA GLY A 14 8.64 -0.31 -4.89
C GLY A 14 7.35 -0.56 -4.10
N ILE A 15 6.48 -1.51 -4.48
CA ILE A 15 5.34 -1.90 -3.59
C ILE A 15 5.91 -2.49 -2.30
N GLU A 16 6.98 -3.27 -2.41
CA GLU A 16 7.74 -3.86 -1.32
C GLU A 16 8.26 -2.78 -0.37
N GLU A 17 8.83 -1.69 -0.91
CA GLU A 17 9.34 -0.58 -0.11
C GLU A 17 8.21 0.18 0.62
N LEU A 18 7.06 0.38 -0.05
CA LEU A 18 5.88 0.98 0.58
C LEU A 18 5.34 0.09 1.72
N ILE A 19 5.29 -1.23 1.51
CA ILE A 19 4.86 -2.18 2.54
C ILE A 19 5.83 -2.16 3.72
N SER A 20 7.15 -2.18 3.48
CA SER A 20 8.14 -2.08 4.55
C SER A 20 8.00 -0.80 5.37
N ARG A 21 7.66 0.33 4.73
CA ARG A 21 7.39 1.58 5.44
C ARG A 21 6.11 1.52 6.26
N LEU A 22 5.04 0.89 5.76
CA LEU A 22 3.82 0.67 6.54
C LEU A 22 4.10 -0.15 7.80
N GLU A 23 4.89 -1.22 7.70
CA GLU A 23 5.26 -2.02 8.86
C GLU A 23 6.06 -1.21 9.90
N GLU A 24 6.92 -0.30 9.45
CA GLU A 24 7.65 0.62 10.33
C GLU A 24 6.72 1.61 11.02
N ILE A 25 5.79 2.20 10.27
CA ILE A 25 4.76 3.09 10.80
C ILE A 25 3.94 2.37 11.87
N THR A 26 3.49 1.14 11.61
CA THR A 26 2.74 0.35 12.59
C THR A 26 3.56 0.12 13.86
N ARG A 27 4.83 -0.30 13.73
CA ARG A 27 5.71 -0.48 14.89
C ARG A 27 5.88 0.79 15.72
N ASN A 28 5.99 1.94 15.06
CA ASN A 28 6.15 3.22 15.74
C ASN A 28 4.83 3.66 16.43
N ILE A 29 3.68 3.47 15.79
CA ILE A 29 2.37 3.78 16.41
C ILE A 29 2.11 2.89 17.65
N GLU A 30 2.53 1.63 17.61
CA GLU A 30 2.40 0.70 18.74
C GLU A 30 3.39 0.97 19.89
N ASN A 31 4.43 1.79 19.66
CA ASN A 31 5.36 2.18 20.71
C ASN A 31 4.71 3.24 21.64
N PRO A 32 4.56 2.96 22.95
CA PRO A 32 3.95 3.90 23.90
C PRO A 32 4.73 5.23 24.04
N GLU A 33 6.01 5.28 23.68
CA GLU A 33 6.84 6.48 23.75
C GLU A 33 6.65 7.45 22.57
N THR A 34 6.00 7.03 21.49
CA THR A 34 5.83 7.84 20.27
C THR A 34 5.04 9.13 20.56
N GLY A 35 4.06 9.06 21.47
CA GLY A 35 3.20 10.18 21.81
C GLY A 35 2.11 10.43 20.75
N ILE A 36 0.99 11.03 21.18
CA ILE A 36 -0.24 11.10 20.38
C ILE A 36 -0.04 11.88 19.08
N GLU A 37 0.61 13.05 19.12
CA GLU A 37 0.80 13.90 17.94
C GLU A 37 1.62 13.19 16.86
N ASN A 38 2.70 12.49 17.25
CA ASN A 38 3.49 11.71 16.32
C ASN A 38 2.72 10.49 15.81
N SER A 39 1.92 9.82 16.65
CA SER A 39 1.08 8.70 16.21
C SER A 39 0.06 9.15 15.15
N ILE A 40 -0.51 10.36 15.29
CA ILE A 40 -1.41 10.95 14.29
C ILE A 40 -0.65 11.20 12.98
N ALA A 41 0.53 11.84 13.04
CA ALA A 41 1.34 12.12 11.85
C ALA A 41 1.78 10.83 11.11
N LEU A 42 2.22 9.82 11.86
CA LEU A 42 2.58 8.51 11.32
C LEU A 42 1.38 7.81 10.68
N TYR A 43 0.21 7.94 11.29
CA TYR A 43 -1.01 7.39 10.77
C TYR A 43 -1.43 8.07 9.45
N GLU A 44 -1.35 9.40 9.35
CA GLU A 44 -1.58 10.14 8.09
C GLU A 44 -0.59 9.71 6.99
N GLU A 45 0.68 9.51 7.34
CA GLU A 45 1.67 8.95 6.43
C GLU A 45 1.28 7.55 5.95
N GLY A 46 0.80 6.71 6.88
CA GLY A 46 0.29 5.37 6.59
C GLY A 46 -0.87 5.38 5.59
N LEU A 47 -1.80 6.33 5.72
CA LEU A 47 -2.89 6.53 4.75
C LEU A 47 -2.36 6.86 3.36
N ALA A 48 -1.42 7.81 3.27
CA ALA A 48 -0.82 8.21 2.01
C ALA A 48 -0.09 7.05 1.33
N ILE A 49 0.61 6.21 2.09
CA ILE A 49 1.28 5.02 1.56
C ILE A 49 0.27 3.96 1.13
N ALA A 50 -0.77 3.70 1.91
CA ALA A 50 -1.81 2.74 1.57
C ALA A 50 -2.50 3.11 0.24
N GLU A 51 -2.77 4.39 0.01
CA GLU A 51 -3.34 4.87 -1.25
C GLU A 51 -2.34 4.72 -2.41
N GLN A 52 -1.03 4.92 -2.19
CA GLN A 52 -0.02 4.63 -3.20
C GLN A 52 0.05 3.14 -3.56
N CYS A 53 0.00 2.25 -2.57
CA CYS A 53 -0.07 0.80 -2.79
C CYS A 53 -1.30 0.43 -3.63
N LYS A 54 -2.47 0.97 -3.26
CA LYS A 54 -3.73 0.75 -3.99
C LYS A 54 -3.64 1.19 -5.45
N LYS A 55 -3.10 2.38 -5.73
CA LYS A 55 -2.89 2.87 -7.11
C LYS A 55 -2.02 1.92 -7.93
N ARG A 56 -0.93 1.41 -7.35
CA ARG A 56 -0.05 0.47 -8.06
C ARG A 56 -0.69 -0.88 -8.30
N LEU A 57 -1.43 -1.40 -7.33
CA LEU A 57 -2.20 -2.63 -7.51
C LEU A 57 -3.27 -2.46 -8.60
N GLN A 58 -3.90 -1.28 -8.69
CA GLN A 58 -4.84 -0.96 -9.77
C GLN A 58 -4.14 -0.90 -11.14
N GLU A 59 -2.96 -0.29 -11.24
CA GLU A 59 -2.17 -0.29 -12.48
C GLU A 59 -1.74 -1.70 -12.89
N ALA A 60 -1.31 -2.52 -11.94
CA ALA A 60 -0.99 -3.92 -12.18
C ALA A 60 -2.22 -4.70 -12.66
N ARG A 61 -3.39 -4.48 -12.04
CA ARG A 61 -4.67 -5.08 -12.45
C ARG A 61 -5.03 -4.69 -13.88
N LYS A 62 -4.93 -3.40 -14.25
CA LYS A 62 -5.18 -2.93 -15.64
C LYS A 62 -4.26 -3.62 -16.64
N LYS A 63 -2.98 -3.82 -16.30
CA LYS A 63 -2.04 -4.56 -17.16
C LYS A 63 -2.47 -6.03 -17.32
N ILE A 64 -2.90 -6.67 -16.24
CA ILE A 64 -3.42 -8.05 -16.28
C ILE A 64 -4.69 -8.13 -17.13
N GLU A 65 -5.60 -7.16 -17.03
CA GLU A 65 -6.83 -7.10 -17.83
C GLU A 65 -6.56 -7.06 -19.33
N ILE A 66 -5.52 -6.34 -19.77
CA ILE A 66 -5.08 -6.30 -21.17
C ILE A 66 -4.49 -7.64 -21.63
N ILE A 67 -3.74 -8.32 -20.76
CA ILE A 67 -3.04 -9.58 -21.09
C ILE A 67 -3.99 -10.78 -21.03
N ASN A 68 -4.86 -10.81 -20.02
CA ASN A 68 -5.76 -11.91 -19.72
C ASN A 68 -7.06 -11.37 -19.09
N PRO A 69 -8.05 -10.99 -19.92
CA PRO A 69 -9.30 -10.43 -19.43
C PRO A 69 -10.10 -11.42 -18.58
N GLU A 70 -10.00 -12.73 -18.84
CA GLU A 70 -10.68 -13.76 -18.04
C GLU A 70 -10.13 -13.82 -16.61
N LEU A 71 -8.82 -13.66 -16.44
CA LEU A 71 -8.21 -13.61 -15.11
C LEU A 71 -8.63 -12.34 -14.35
N ALA A 72 -8.71 -11.20 -15.03
CA ALA A 72 -9.07 -9.93 -14.40
C ALA A 72 -10.51 -9.90 -13.87
N LYS A 73 -11.46 -10.62 -14.50
CA LYS A 73 -12.84 -10.77 -14.03
C LYS A 73 -12.95 -11.42 -12.65
N ASN A 74 -11.99 -12.30 -12.31
CA ASN A 74 -11.97 -13.03 -11.05
C ASN A 74 -11.23 -12.27 -9.93
N TRP A 75 -10.72 -11.07 -10.22
CA TRP A 75 -10.09 -10.24 -9.20
C TRP A 75 -11.17 -9.59 -8.32
N PRO A 76 -11.06 -9.65 -6.97
CA PRO A 76 -12.07 -9.04 -6.10
C PRO A 76 -12.16 -7.53 -6.34
N ASP A 77 -13.35 -7.06 -6.71
CA ASP A 77 -13.64 -5.63 -6.92
C ASP A 77 -13.74 -4.84 -5.62
N THR A 78 -13.79 -5.51 -4.47
CA THR A 78 -13.88 -4.88 -3.17
C THR A 78 -12.50 -4.42 -2.71
N ALA A 79 -12.32 -3.09 -2.64
CA ALA A 79 -11.22 -2.52 -1.87
C ALA A 79 -11.40 -2.97 -0.41
N ARG A 80 -10.45 -3.77 0.13
CA ARG A 80 -10.45 -4.18 1.55
C ARG A 80 -10.38 -3.02 2.55
N ASN A 81 -10.37 -1.77 2.08
CA ASN A 81 -10.29 -0.54 2.86
C ASN A 81 -11.55 0.33 2.82
N ARG A 82 -12.68 -0.12 2.23
CA ARG A 82 -13.92 0.69 2.21
C ARG A 82 -14.45 0.98 3.62
N ASP A 83 -14.02 0.23 4.63
CA ASP A 83 -14.48 0.39 6.01
C ASP A 83 -13.49 1.06 6.96
N LEU A 84 -12.26 1.38 6.53
CA LEU A 84 -11.28 1.84 7.52
C LEU A 84 -11.59 3.26 8.03
N PHE A 85 -12.07 4.18 7.17
CA PHE A 85 -12.32 5.60 7.55
C PHE A 85 -13.59 6.22 6.98
N ASP A 86 -14.46 5.44 6.32
CA ASP A 86 -15.75 5.93 5.81
C ASP A 86 -16.84 5.97 6.91
N SER A 87 -16.46 6.09 8.19
CA SER A 87 -17.43 6.48 9.22
C SER A 87 -17.80 7.95 8.99
N GLU A 88 -19.00 8.15 8.43
CA GLU A 88 -19.74 9.41 8.52
C GLU A 88 -19.66 9.93 9.97
N ILE A 89 -19.01 11.09 10.16
CA ILE A 89 -19.37 12.00 11.24
C ILE A 89 -20.67 12.69 10.82
#